data_AF-A0A165SEH4-F1
#
_entry.id   AF-A0A165SEH4-F1
#
_cell.length_a   1.000
_cell.length_b   1.000
_cell.length_c   1.000
_cell.angle_alpha   90.00
_cell.angle_beta   90.00
_cell.angle_gamma   90.00
#
_symmetry.space_group_name_H-M   'P 1'
#
loop_
_entity.id
_entity.type
_entity.pdbx_description
1 polymer ?
#
loop_
_entity_poly.entity_id
_entity_poly.type
_entity_poly.pdbx_seq_one_letter_code
_entity_poly.pdbx_strand_id
1 'polypeptide(L)'
;KWELRDRKYKALPEDSEWRDPKYKPALVPTLMSDDEDEYDKSGRKTGRFVSRRPTWRSDLMQSFLDAIDAVRGVDPGHKYITRIRGPVKESAPLKANLLSNRARKWMVSATWLEESDNNTRYNNNSYISVSGVAWGDPEDPETLEEKAKTFKEEMRSIKNQKERLDDETGTRTSTKKSKKSSKMSQQKKSKKRARGDEDEEVEENAEEEQPVRQRLRQRHTEDNQLASDEEE
;
A
#
# COMPACT_ATOMS: atom_id res chain seq x y z
N LYS A 1 -10.87 -12.71 -7.12
CA LYS A 1 -10.95 -11.31 -7.61
C LYS A 1 -9.73 -10.94 -8.48
N TRP A 2 -8.50 -11.12 -7.98
CA TRP A 2 -7.26 -10.87 -8.73
C TRP A 2 -7.06 -11.85 -9.90
N GLU A 3 -7.40 -13.12 -9.70
CA GLU A 3 -7.30 -14.16 -10.73
C GLU A 3 -8.04 -13.82 -12.03
N LEU A 4 -9.13 -13.05 -11.94
CA LEU A 4 -9.87 -12.62 -13.13
C LEU A 4 -9.02 -11.70 -14.02
N ARG A 5 -8.28 -10.75 -13.44
CA ARG A 5 -7.39 -9.87 -14.22
C ARG A 5 -6.20 -10.65 -14.78
N ASP A 6 -5.67 -11.63 -14.06
CA ASP A 6 -4.63 -12.53 -14.58
C ASP A 6 -5.12 -13.37 -15.78
N ARG A 7 -6.34 -13.93 -15.69
CA ARG A 7 -6.97 -14.64 -16.81
C ARG A 7 -7.22 -13.72 -18.00
N LYS A 8 -7.75 -12.51 -17.77
CA LYS A 8 -7.95 -11.50 -18.81
C LYS A 8 -6.65 -11.04 -19.46
N TYR A 9 -5.59 -10.87 -18.68
CA TYR A 9 -4.25 -10.57 -19.20
C TYR A 9 -3.75 -11.67 -20.13
N LYS A 10 -3.91 -12.95 -19.76
CA LYS A 10 -3.57 -14.09 -20.64
C LYS A 10 -4.42 -14.17 -21.90
N ALA A 11 -5.64 -13.64 -21.86
CA ALA A 11 -6.57 -13.57 -22.98
C ALA A 11 -6.41 -12.30 -23.84
N LEU A 12 -5.43 -11.43 -23.54
CA LEU A 12 -5.14 -10.27 -24.39
C LEU A 12 -4.67 -10.73 -25.79
N PRO A 13 -5.03 -9.98 -26.85
CA PRO A 13 -4.52 -10.21 -28.19
C PRO A 13 -2.99 -10.34 -28.22
N GLU A 14 -2.46 -11.19 -29.11
CA GLU A 14 -1.01 -11.45 -29.22
C GLU A 14 -0.21 -10.20 -29.60
N ASP A 15 -0.83 -9.32 -30.37
CA ASP A 15 -0.32 -8.03 -30.84
C ASP A 15 -0.50 -6.90 -29.83
N SER A 16 -1.16 -7.15 -28.69
CA SER A 16 -1.37 -6.13 -27.67
C SER A 16 -0.07 -5.80 -26.94
N GLU A 17 0.30 -4.52 -26.90
CA GLU A 17 1.44 -4.02 -26.11
C GLU A 17 1.33 -4.42 -24.62
N TRP A 18 0.10 -4.51 -24.12
CA TRP A 18 -0.19 -4.83 -22.72
C TRP A 18 0.09 -6.29 -22.38
N ARG A 19 0.33 -7.15 -23.37
CA ARG A 19 0.71 -8.56 -23.15
C ARG A 19 2.19 -8.72 -22.78
N ASP A 20 2.99 -7.66 -22.87
CA ASP A 20 4.39 -7.67 -22.47
C ASP A 20 4.53 -8.08 -20.98
N PRO A 21 5.40 -9.06 -20.64
CA PRO A 21 5.66 -9.49 -19.27
C PRO A 21 6.04 -8.37 -18.30
N LYS A 22 6.58 -7.24 -18.77
CA LYS A 22 6.98 -6.11 -17.92
C LYS A 22 5.83 -5.47 -17.14
N TYR A 23 4.59 -5.64 -17.60
CA TYR A 23 3.38 -5.14 -16.94
C TYR A 23 2.82 -6.11 -15.90
N LYS A 24 3.18 -7.40 -15.97
CA LYS A 24 2.68 -8.45 -15.06
C LYS A 24 2.83 -8.12 -13.57
N PRO A 25 3.90 -7.43 -13.10
CA PRO A 25 4.03 -7.03 -11.69
C PRO A 25 2.87 -6.14 -11.19
N ALA A 26 2.13 -5.45 -12.06
CA ALA A 26 0.95 -4.67 -11.66
C ALA A 26 -0.27 -5.55 -11.32
N LEU A 27 -0.22 -6.85 -11.63
CA LEU A 27 -1.31 -7.81 -11.40
C LEU A 27 -1.23 -8.51 -10.04
N VAL A 28 -0.76 -7.80 -9.03
CA VAL A 28 -0.59 -8.31 -7.67
C VAL A 28 -1.69 -7.75 -6.76
N PRO A 29 -2.29 -8.56 -5.85
CA PRO A 29 -3.43 -8.12 -5.06
C PRO A 29 -3.25 -6.81 -4.30
N THR A 30 -2.03 -6.51 -3.84
CA THR A 30 -1.69 -5.29 -3.09
C THR A 30 -1.70 -4.02 -3.95
N LEU A 31 -1.57 -4.16 -5.27
CA LEU A 31 -1.47 -3.04 -6.21
C LEU A 31 -2.78 -2.80 -6.98
N MET A 32 -3.67 -3.79 -6.97
CA MET A 32 -5.02 -3.66 -7.50
C MET A 32 -5.86 -2.73 -6.62
N SER A 33 -6.84 -2.07 -7.23
CA SER A 33 -7.82 -1.25 -6.52
C SER A 33 -8.52 -1.99 -5.39
N ASP A 34 -8.72 -1.27 -4.29
CA ASP A 34 -9.65 -1.62 -3.23
C ASP A 34 -11.08 -1.39 -3.77
N ASP A 35 -11.64 -2.38 -4.49
CA ASP A 35 -13.04 -2.22 -4.94
C ASP A 35 -13.97 -2.39 -3.74
N GLU A 36 -14.75 -1.34 -3.47
CA GLU A 36 -15.74 -1.27 -2.39
C GLU A 36 -17.12 -1.75 -2.90
N ASP A 37 -17.93 -2.35 -2.03
CA ASP A 37 -19.32 -2.68 -2.36
C ASP A 37 -20.12 -1.39 -2.67
N GLU A 38 -20.90 -1.39 -3.75
CA GLU A 38 -21.83 -0.30 -4.02
C GLU A 38 -23.16 -0.52 -3.28
N TYR A 39 -23.57 0.48 -2.49
CA TYR A 39 -24.84 0.50 -1.76
C TYR A 39 -25.84 1.46 -2.43
N ASP A 40 -27.12 1.08 -2.45
CA ASP A 40 -28.19 1.95 -2.88
C ASP A 40 -28.53 3.02 -1.81
N LYS A 41 -29.45 3.94 -2.14
CA LYS A 41 -29.92 4.99 -1.21
C LYS A 41 -30.57 4.42 0.06
N SER A 42 -30.97 3.16 0.04
CA SER A 42 -31.59 2.43 1.16
C SER A 42 -30.57 1.61 1.95
N GLY A 43 -29.27 1.70 1.62
CA GLY A 43 -28.20 0.96 2.30
C GLY A 43 -28.10 -0.52 1.91
N ARG A 44 -28.77 -0.96 0.83
CA ARG A 44 -28.69 -2.35 0.34
C ARG A 44 -27.60 -2.47 -0.71
N LYS A 45 -26.90 -3.62 -0.73
CA LYS A 45 -25.88 -3.91 -1.75
C LYS A 45 -26.54 -4.06 -3.11
N THR A 46 -26.05 -3.30 -4.09
CA THR A 46 -26.52 -3.37 -5.48
C THR A 46 -25.96 -4.58 -6.25
N GLY A 47 -24.97 -5.26 -5.67
CA GLY A 47 -24.23 -6.35 -6.33
C GLY A 47 -23.17 -5.86 -7.33
N ARG A 48 -22.90 -4.54 -7.38
CA ARG A 48 -21.82 -3.94 -8.15
C ARG A 48 -20.68 -3.52 -7.24
N PHE A 49 -19.48 -3.37 -7.81
CA PHE A 49 -18.31 -2.88 -7.09
C PHE A 49 -17.88 -1.51 -7.62
N VAL A 50 -17.55 -0.60 -6.71
CA VAL A 50 -16.95 0.70 -7.02
C VAL A 50 -15.43 0.56 -6.98
N SER A 51 -14.79 0.59 -8.14
CA SER A 51 -13.33 0.59 -8.26
C SER A 51 -12.82 2.03 -8.16
N ARG A 52 -12.14 2.37 -7.07
CA ARG A 52 -11.51 3.68 -6.88
C ARG A 52 -10.02 3.62 -7.26
N ARG A 53 -9.58 4.56 -8.09
CA ARG A 53 -8.16 4.75 -8.40
C ARG A 53 -7.48 5.47 -7.23
N PRO A 54 -6.34 5.00 -6.72
CA PRO A 54 -5.59 5.74 -5.72
C PRO A 54 -4.80 6.89 -6.38
N THR A 55 -4.60 8.00 -5.68
CA THR A 55 -3.93 9.20 -6.23
C THR A 55 -2.52 8.97 -6.71
N TRP A 56 -1.75 8.11 -6.03
CA TRP A 56 -0.37 7.82 -6.40
C TRP A 56 -0.20 7.07 -7.71
N ARG A 57 -1.25 6.42 -8.23
CA ARG A 57 -1.14 5.53 -9.40
C ARG A 57 -0.88 6.34 -10.68
N SER A 58 0.10 5.93 -11.48
CA SER A 58 0.38 6.54 -12.78
C SER A 58 -0.76 6.31 -13.79
N ASP A 59 -0.91 7.20 -14.76
CA ASP A 59 -1.87 7.03 -15.86
C ASP A 59 -1.54 5.81 -16.71
N LEU A 60 -0.25 5.47 -16.84
CA LEU A 60 0.19 4.30 -17.58
C LEU A 60 -0.29 2.99 -16.94
N MET A 61 -0.14 2.85 -15.62
CA MET A 61 -0.68 1.69 -14.89
C MET A 61 -2.21 1.67 -14.95
N GLN A 62 -2.85 2.83 -14.89
CA GLN A 62 -4.31 2.90 -14.98
C GLN A 62 -4.79 2.41 -16.36
N SER A 63 -4.16 2.87 -17.44
CA SER A 63 -4.46 2.47 -18.82
C SER A 63 -4.27 0.96 -19.04
N PHE A 64 -3.20 0.38 -18.49
CA PHE A 64 -2.98 -1.07 -18.49
C PHE A 64 -4.14 -1.84 -17.85
N LEU A 65 -4.57 -1.41 -16.65
CA LEU A 65 -5.66 -2.07 -15.94
C LEU A 65 -7.00 -1.88 -16.66
N ASP A 66 -7.22 -0.73 -17.29
CA ASP A 66 -8.41 -0.46 -18.11
C ASP A 66 -8.47 -1.36 -19.35
N ALA A 67 -7.34 -1.54 -20.04
CA ALA A 67 -7.23 -2.46 -21.18
C ALA A 67 -7.55 -3.91 -20.77
N ILE A 68 -7.03 -4.37 -19.64
CA ILE A 68 -7.36 -5.71 -19.10
C ILE A 68 -8.84 -5.79 -18.74
N ASP A 69 -9.38 -4.81 -18.03
CA ASP A 69 -10.78 -4.84 -17.59
C ASP A 69 -11.75 -4.82 -18.79
N ALA A 70 -11.36 -4.23 -19.93
CA ALA A 70 -12.14 -4.20 -21.17
C ALA A 70 -12.26 -5.57 -21.86
N VAL A 71 -11.35 -6.51 -21.60
CA VAL A 71 -11.43 -7.88 -22.17
C VAL A 71 -12.69 -8.57 -21.65
N ARG A 72 -13.58 -8.98 -22.57
CA ARG A 72 -14.84 -9.67 -22.26
C ARG A 72 -14.65 -11.20 -22.32
N GLY A 73 -15.48 -11.94 -21.59
CA GLY A 73 -15.79 -13.33 -21.94
C GLY A 73 -14.75 -14.42 -21.64
N VAL A 74 -13.86 -14.22 -20.67
CA VAL A 74 -12.83 -15.24 -20.36
C VAL A 74 -13.38 -16.43 -19.56
N ASP A 75 -14.56 -16.32 -18.93
CA ASP A 75 -15.22 -17.43 -18.24
C ASP A 75 -16.74 -17.43 -18.48
N PRO A 76 -17.31 -18.45 -19.15
CA PRO A 76 -18.76 -18.56 -19.35
C PRO A 76 -19.53 -19.00 -18.08
N GLY A 77 -18.85 -19.49 -17.04
CA GLY A 77 -19.46 -20.08 -15.85
C GLY A 77 -19.67 -19.14 -14.66
N HIS A 78 -19.10 -17.94 -14.66
CA HIS A 78 -19.21 -17.01 -13.54
C HIS A 78 -20.00 -15.77 -13.94
N LYS A 79 -21.04 -15.43 -13.16
CA LYS A 79 -21.76 -14.16 -13.31
C LYS A 79 -20.74 -13.03 -13.21
N TYR A 80 -20.53 -12.31 -14.31
CA TYR A 80 -19.63 -11.18 -14.34
C TYR A 80 -20.15 -10.11 -13.38
N ILE A 81 -19.30 -9.72 -12.43
CA ILE A 81 -19.66 -8.64 -11.50
C ILE A 81 -19.26 -7.32 -12.13
N THR A 82 -20.26 -6.48 -12.41
CA THR A 82 -20.05 -5.16 -13.00
C THR A 82 -19.27 -4.28 -12.03
N ARG A 83 -18.17 -3.70 -12.52
CA ARG A 83 -17.39 -2.69 -11.81
C ARG A 83 -17.71 -1.32 -12.36
N ILE A 84 -18.02 -0.38 -11.48
CA ILE A 84 -18.20 1.04 -11.82
C ILE A 84 -16.96 1.80 -11.37
N ARG A 85 -16.51 2.76 -12.18
CA ARG A 85 -15.40 3.64 -11.82
C ARG A 85 -15.88 4.65 -10.79
N GLY A 86 -15.26 4.62 -9.62
CA GLY A 86 -15.52 5.58 -8.55
C GLY A 86 -14.58 6.80 -8.61
N PRO A 87 -14.78 7.77 -7.70
CA PRO A 87 -13.86 8.89 -7.55
C PRO A 87 -12.47 8.41 -7.11
N VAL A 88 -11.46 9.24 -7.38
CA VAL A 88 -10.09 9.00 -6.93
C VAL A 88 -10.05 8.98 -5.40
N LYS A 89 -9.32 8.02 -4.82
CA LYS A 89 -9.18 7.82 -3.37
C LYS A 89 -7.80 8.29 -2.94
N GLU A 90 -7.75 9.27 -2.04
CA GLU A 90 -6.51 9.65 -1.38
C GLU A 90 -6.01 8.49 -0.52
N SER A 91 -4.94 7.86 -0.98
CA SER A 91 -4.30 6.75 -0.28
C SER A 91 -2.83 6.73 -0.66
N ALA A 92 -1.99 6.15 0.20
CA ALA A 92 -0.59 5.97 -0.08
C ALA A 92 -0.31 4.58 -0.70
N PRO A 93 0.83 4.39 -1.38
CA PRO A 93 1.32 3.06 -1.70
C PRO A 93 1.42 2.18 -0.44
N LEU A 94 1.05 0.92 -0.54
CA LEU A 94 1.17 -0.02 0.58
C LEU A 94 2.64 -0.39 0.81
N LYS A 95 3.05 -0.44 2.08
CA LYS A 95 4.35 -0.99 2.47
C LYS A 95 4.33 -2.50 2.29
N ALA A 96 5.30 -3.06 1.57
CA ALA A 96 5.40 -4.51 1.39
C ALA A 96 6.83 -5.03 1.59
N ASN A 97 6.94 -6.14 2.31
CA ASN A 97 8.23 -6.79 2.58
C ASN A 97 8.74 -7.58 1.36
N LEU A 98 7.83 -8.13 0.55
CA LEU A 98 8.16 -8.91 -0.66
C LEU A 98 8.18 -7.98 -1.88
N LEU A 99 9.23 -8.08 -2.71
CA LEU A 99 9.36 -7.30 -3.93
C LEU A 99 8.17 -7.44 -4.86
N SER A 100 7.65 -8.67 -5.02
CA SER A 100 6.47 -8.95 -5.85
C SER A 100 5.26 -8.09 -5.49
N ASN A 101 5.14 -7.70 -4.22
CA ASN A 101 3.98 -6.98 -3.70
C ASN A 101 4.22 -5.46 -3.60
N ARG A 102 5.42 -4.98 -3.91
CA ARG A 102 5.76 -3.55 -3.90
C ARG A 102 5.39 -2.91 -5.23
N ALA A 103 5.02 -1.63 -5.17
CA ALA A 103 4.85 -0.85 -6.38
C ALA A 103 6.21 -0.71 -7.09
N ARG A 104 6.21 -0.62 -8.41
CA ARG A 104 7.39 -0.25 -9.21
C ARG A 104 7.31 1.22 -9.60
N LYS A 105 8.45 1.88 -9.85
CA LYS A 105 8.47 3.31 -10.20
C LYS A 105 7.50 3.68 -11.34
N TRP A 106 7.44 2.89 -12.41
CA TRP A 106 6.53 3.16 -13.55
C TRP A 106 5.04 3.15 -13.16
N MET A 107 4.68 2.47 -12.07
CA MET A 107 3.31 2.37 -11.56
C MET A 107 2.88 3.60 -10.76
N VAL A 108 3.83 4.46 -10.38
CA VAL A 108 3.60 5.61 -9.52
C VAL A 108 3.70 6.88 -10.36
N SER A 109 2.79 7.82 -10.17
CA SER A 109 2.84 9.10 -10.85
C SER A 109 4.05 9.90 -10.38
N ALA A 110 4.88 10.37 -11.32
CA ALA A 110 6.02 11.22 -11.02
C ALA A 110 5.56 12.54 -10.38
N THR A 111 4.49 13.13 -10.91
CA THR A 111 3.93 14.37 -10.37
C THR A 111 3.49 14.21 -8.92
N TRP A 112 2.85 13.09 -8.58
CA TRP A 112 2.42 12.82 -7.21
C TRP A 112 3.59 12.65 -6.24
N LEU A 113 4.70 12.03 -6.70
CA LEU A 113 5.91 11.88 -5.89
C LEU A 113 6.61 13.23 -5.63
N GLU A 114 6.53 14.15 -6.58
CA GLU A 114 7.17 15.48 -6.53
C GLU A 114 6.29 16.54 -5.85
N GLU A 115 4.96 16.40 -5.87
CA GLU A 115 3.99 17.41 -5.44
C GLU A 115 4.07 17.78 -3.96
N SER A 116 4.57 16.89 -3.10
CA SER A 116 4.74 17.22 -1.69
C SER A 116 5.95 16.54 -1.06
N ASP A 117 6.64 17.25 -0.17
CA ASP A 117 7.73 16.70 0.65
C ASP A 117 7.28 15.45 1.44
N ASN A 118 5.98 15.39 1.78
CA ASN A 118 5.39 14.25 2.46
C ASN A 118 5.29 13.00 1.59
N ASN A 119 5.25 13.10 0.26
CA ASN A 119 5.16 11.94 -0.63
C ASN A 119 6.54 11.34 -0.93
N THR A 120 7.60 12.14 -0.88
CA THR A 120 8.99 11.68 -1.01
C THR A 120 9.35 10.59 0.00
N ARG A 121 8.71 10.58 1.19
CA ARG A 121 8.89 9.51 2.19
C ARG A 121 8.52 8.12 1.67
N TYR A 122 7.70 8.00 0.63
CA TYR A 122 7.34 6.73 0.00
C TYR A 122 8.30 6.33 -1.11
N ASN A 123 9.18 7.22 -1.56
CA ASN A 123 10.22 6.92 -2.55
C ASN A 123 11.40 6.16 -1.92
N ASN A 124 11.10 5.01 -1.32
CA ASN A 124 12.10 4.10 -0.76
C ASN A 124 11.72 2.65 -1.06
N ASN A 125 12.73 1.77 -1.02
CA ASN A 125 12.59 0.36 -1.40
C ASN A 125 11.58 -0.45 -0.57
N SER A 126 11.03 0.07 0.54
CA SER A 126 9.97 -0.61 1.31
C SER A 126 8.56 -0.39 0.73
N TYR A 127 8.38 0.66 -0.06
CA TYR A 127 7.10 1.02 -0.69
C TYR A 127 7.19 0.91 -2.21
N ILE A 128 8.22 1.52 -2.79
CA ILE A 128 8.42 1.63 -4.24
C ILE A 128 9.78 1.04 -4.59
N SER A 129 9.76 0.07 -5.49
CA SER A 129 10.95 -0.58 -6.05
C SER A 129 11.28 0.00 -7.43
N VAL A 130 12.52 -0.19 -7.88
CA VAL A 130 12.92 0.09 -9.26
C VAL A 130 12.14 -0.79 -10.23
N SER A 131 11.93 -0.31 -11.45
CA SER A 131 11.08 -0.97 -12.43
C SER A 131 11.76 -2.17 -13.08
N GLY A 132 13.08 -2.09 -13.26
CA GLY A 132 13.94 -3.11 -13.87
C GLY A 132 14.30 -2.79 -15.32
N VAL A 133 15.08 -3.68 -15.92
CA VAL A 133 15.75 -3.47 -17.23
C VAL A 133 14.75 -3.29 -18.36
N ALA A 134 13.59 -3.96 -18.29
CA ALA A 134 12.51 -3.83 -19.26
C ALA A 134 11.91 -2.40 -19.34
N TRP A 135 12.22 -1.55 -18.36
CA TRP A 135 11.81 -0.15 -18.28
C TRP A 135 12.99 0.83 -18.45
N GLY A 136 14.18 0.34 -18.83
CA GLY A 136 15.38 1.13 -19.02
C GLY A 136 16.22 1.35 -17.75
N ASP A 137 15.90 0.69 -16.64
CA ASP A 137 16.76 0.71 -15.45
C ASP A 137 18.02 -0.15 -15.68
N PRO A 138 19.16 0.15 -15.02
CA PRO A 138 20.41 -0.59 -15.22
C PRO A 138 20.40 -2.01 -14.67
N GLU A 139 19.61 -2.28 -13.63
CA GLU A 139 19.52 -3.60 -12.98
C GLU A 139 18.07 -3.94 -12.63
N ASP A 140 17.75 -5.23 -12.67
CA ASP A 140 16.44 -5.73 -12.25
C ASP A 140 16.32 -5.75 -10.73
N PRO A 141 15.13 -5.42 -10.19
CA PRO A 141 14.93 -5.39 -8.74
C PRO A 141 15.15 -6.74 -8.07
N GLU A 142 14.95 -7.86 -8.79
CA GLU A 142 15.18 -9.21 -8.30
C GLU A 142 16.68 -9.45 -8.05
N THR A 143 17.54 -9.02 -8.98
CA THR A 143 19.00 -9.16 -8.83
C THR A 143 19.55 -8.34 -7.66
N LEU A 144 18.97 -7.17 -7.39
CA LEU A 144 19.34 -6.33 -6.25
C LEU A 144 19.00 -7.00 -4.91
N GLU A 145 17.85 -7.68 -4.82
CA GLU A 145 17.49 -8.40 -3.59
C GLU A 145 18.34 -9.66 -3.37
N GLU A 146 18.68 -10.37 -4.44
CA GLU A 146 19.60 -11.51 -4.36
C GLU A 146 20.99 -11.10 -3.89
N LYS A 147 21.56 -10.04 -4.48
CA LYS A 147 22.85 -9.46 -4.03
C LYS A 147 22.78 -9.00 -2.57
N ALA A 148 21.68 -8.40 -2.14
CA ALA A 148 21.50 -7.98 -0.75
C ALA A 148 21.39 -9.18 0.20
N LYS A 149 20.74 -10.27 -0.24
CA LYS A 149 20.60 -11.50 0.53
C LYS A 149 21.93 -12.21 0.71
N THR A 150 22.70 -12.38 -0.37
CA THR A 150 24.03 -13.01 -0.31
C THR A 150 25.00 -12.21 0.55
N PHE A 151 25.01 -10.88 0.42
CA PHE A 151 25.81 -10.01 1.28
C PHE A 151 25.43 -10.14 2.76
N LYS A 152 24.14 -10.24 3.08
CA LYS A 152 23.67 -10.43 4.46
C LYS A 152 24.06 -11.80 5.01
N GLU A 153 24.04 -12.85 4.19
CA GLU A 153 24.48 -14.19 4.56
C GLU A 153 25.99 -14.24 4.78
N GLU A 154 26.76 -13.58 3.93
CA GLU A 154 28.21 -13.42 4.08
C GLU A 154 28.56 -12.68 5.37
N MET A 155 27.95 -11.52 5.63
CA MET A 155 28.14 -10.77 6.88
C MET A 155 27.77 -11.58 8.13
N ARG A 156 26.76 -12.44 8.05
CA ARG A 156 26.41 -13.37 9.14
C ARG A 156 27.47 -14.46 9.32
N SER A 157 28.00 -15.02 8.24
CA SER A 157 29.06 -16.01 8.32
C SER A 157 30.35 -15.44 8.93
N ILE A 158 30.75 -14.22 8.54
CA ILE A 158 31.90 -13.51 9.11
C ILE A 158 31.69 -13.24 10.60
N LYS A 159 30.50 -12.77 10.99
CA LYS A 159 30.17 -12.54 12.40
C LYS A 159 30.24 -13.84 13.22
N ASN A 160 29.71 -14.93 12.69
CA ASN A 160 29.73 -16.24 13.35
C ASN A 160 31.15 -16.82 13.45
N GLN A 161 32.00 -16.62 12.44
CA GLN A 161 33.41 -17.03 12.49
C GLN A 161 34.18 -16.24 13.54
N LYS A 162 33.97 -14.93 13.62
CA LYS A 162 34.60 -14.08 14.63
C LYS A 162 34.21 -14.51 16.05
N GLU A 163 32.93 -14.79 16.28
CA GLU A 163 32.45 -15.24 17.59
C GLU A 163 33.06 -16.58 18.01
N ARG A 164 33.29 -17.51 17.07
CA ARG A 164 33.99 -18.78 17.34
C ARG A 164 35.45 -18.56 17.72
N LEU A 165 36.15 -17.67 17.01
CA LEU A 165 37.55 -17.34 17.32
C LEU A 165 37.70 -16.67 18.68
N ASP A 166 36.78 -15.77 19.05
CA ASP A 166 36.81 -15.09 20.36
C ASP A 166 36.55 -16.05 21.55
N ASP A 167 35.76 -17.11 21.34
CA ASP A 167 35.57 -18.18 22.33
C ASP A 167 36.81 -19.11 22.41
N GLU A 168 37.52 -19.36 21.31
CA GLU A 168 38.75 -20.17 21.27
C GLU A 168 39.98 -19.45 21.84
N THR A 169 40.15 -18.15 21.58
CA THR A 169 41.29 -17.37 22.09
C THR A 169 41.14 -16.96 23.56
N GLY A 170 40.06 -17.39 24.24
CA GLY A 170 39.83 -17.14 25.67
C GLY A 170 39.74 -15.64 26.01
N THR A 171 39.64 -14.76 25.01
CA THR A 171 39.64 -13.31 25.19
C THR A 171 38.23 -12.81 25.50
N ARG A 172 37.49 -13.54 26.33
CA ARG A 172 36.26 -13.04 26.94
C ARG A 172 36.65 -11.92 27.89
N THR A 173 36.64 -10.68 27.38
CA THR A 173 36.59 -9.49 28.21
C THR A 173 35.28 -9.55 28.99
N SER A 174 35.34 -10.15 30.18
CA SER A 174 34.25 -10.19 31.14
C SER A 174 33.94 -8.75 31.55
N THR A 175 33.06 -8.08 30.81
CA THR A 175 32.39 -6.89 31.30
C THR A 175 31.51 -7.35 32.45
N LYS A 176 32.08 -7.28 33.65
CA LYS A 176 31.41 -7.52 34.93
C LYS A 176 30.09 -6.76 34.93
N LYS A 177 29.00 -7.50 34.74
CA LYS A 177 27.64 -7.05 34.97
C LYS A 177 27.52 -6.84 36.47
N SER A 178 27.81 -5.62 36.92
CA SER A 178 27.59 -5.21 38.31
C SER A 178 26.11 -5.38 38.64
N LYS A 179 25.80 -6.38 39.45
CA LYS A 179 24.54 -6.48 40.20
C LYS A 179 24.43 -5.23 41.08
N LYS A 180 23.74 -4.19 40.61
CA LYS A 180 23.25 -3.13 41.49
C LYS A 180 21.80 -3.45 41.83
N SER A 181 21.64 -3.89 43.06
CA SER A 181 20.38 -4.09 43.77
C SER A 181 19.60 -2.79 43.95
N SER A 182 18.33 -2.78 43.58
CA SER A 182 17.27 -1.92 44.13
C SER A 182 15.97 -2.71 43.91
N LYS A 183 15.36 -3.41 44.89
CA LYS A 183 14.82 -3.02 46.20
C LYS A 183 13.93 -1.77 46.14
N MET A 184 12.69 -1.94 46.60
CA MET A 184 11.50 -1.05 46.58
C MET A 184 10.79 -1.01 45.21
N SER A 185 9.48 -1.25 45.09
CA SER A 185 8.39 -0.94 46.00
C SER A 185 7.24 -1.93 45.81
N GLN A 186 6.75 -2.46 46.93
CA GLN A 186 5.45 -3.11 47.04
C GLN A 186 4.35 -2.05 47.01
N GLN A 187 3.41 -2.11 46.07
CA GLN A 187 2.04 -1.70 46.38
C GLN A 187 1.01 -2.32 45.44
N LYS A 188 0.28 -3.28 46.02
CA LYS A 188 -1.17 -3.44 45.96
C LYS A 188 -1.85 -3.14 44.62
N LYS A 189 -2.40 -4.18 43.99
CA LYS A 189 -3.86 -4.30 43.86
C LYS A 189 -4.24 -5.75 43.61
N SER A 190 -4.72 -6.36 44.68
CA SER A 190 -5.58 -7.53 44.67
C SER A 190 -6.98 -7.15 44.14
N LYS A 191 -7.77 -8.20 43.84
CA LYS A 191 -9.24 -8.25 43.65
C LYS A 191 -9.65 -8.23 42.16
N LYS A 192 -10.42 -9.18 41.62
CA LYS A 192 -10.96 -10.48 42.04
C LYS A 192 -11.57 -11.11 40.76
N ARG A 193 -11.62 -12.44 40.72
CA ARG A 193 -12.26 -13.28 39.69
C ARG A 193 -13.79 -13.15 39.64
N ALA A 194 -14.37 -13.53 38.50
CA ALA A 194 -15.58 -14.35 38.23
C ALA A 194 -16.29 -13.77 36.99
N ARG A 195 -16.40 -14.44 35.82
CA ARG A 195 -17.21 -15.63 35.46
C ARG A 195 -18.69 -15.49 35.83
N GLY A 196 -19.55 -15.41 34.80
CA GLY A 196 -21.01 -15.51 34.89
C GLY A 196 -21.66 -15.07 33.58
N ASP A 197 -22.15 -16.05 32.81
CA ASP A 197 -23.25 -15.92 31.84
C ASP A 197 -24.50 -15.38 32.56
N GLU A 198 -25.31 -14.58 31.86
CA GLU A 198 -26.76 -14.77 31.65
C GLU A 198 -27.38 -13.50 31.01
N ASP A 199 -28.35 -13.78 30.15
CA ASP A 199 -29.19 -12.88 29.37
C ASP A 199 -29.94 -11.83 30.22
N GLU A 200 -30.13 -10.62 29.70
CA GLU A 200 -31.45 -9.98 29.67
C GLU A 200 -31.44 -8.68 28.86
N GLU A 201 -32.59 -8.46 28.23
CA GLU A 201 -33.03 -7.32 27.44
C GLU A 201 -32.91 -5.97 28.20
N VAL A 202 -32.99 -4.87 27.45
CA VAL A 202 -33.91 -3.72 27.70
C VAL A 202 -33.39 -2.42 27.05
N GLU A 203 -34.31 -1.80 26.30
CA GLU A 203 -34.51 -0.38 25.94
C GLU A 203 -33.38 0.40 25.24
N GLU A 204 -33.59 0.86 24.01
CA GLU A 204 -34.45 2.02 23.67
C GLU A 204 -33.93 3.31 24.34
N ASN A 205 -33.14 4.09 23.58
CA ASN A 205 -33.16 5.53 23.71
C ASN A 205 -32.97 6.15 22.33
N ALA A 206 -34.04 6.79 21.91
CA ALA A 206 -34.17 7.61 20.73
C ALA A 206 -33.67 9.05 21.01
N GLU A 207 -33.51 9.78 19.90
CA GLU A 207 -33.64 11.24 19.78
C GLU A 207 -32.49 12.11 20.33
N GLU A 208 -31.78 12.78 19.41
CA GLU A 208 -31.79 14.25 19.20
C GLU A 208 -30.57 14.87 19.93
N GLU A 209 -29.74 15.77 19.41
CA GLU A 209 -29.91 16.88 18.49
C GLU A 209 -28.60 17.13 17.71
N GLN A 210 -28.74 17.63 16.48
CA GLN A 210 -27.75 18.49 15.81
C GLN A 210 -27.99 19.97 16.21
N PRO A 211 -27.25 21.00 15.74
CA PRO A 211 -25.85 21.14 15.29
C PRO A 211 -25.17 22.36 16.02
N VAL A 212 -24.21 23.01 15.36
CA VAL A 212 -23.64 24.36 15.61
C VAL A 212 -22.26 24.37 16.29
N ARG A 213 -21.22 24.62 15.48
CA ARG A 213 -20.38 25.84 15.50
C ARG A 213 -19.28 25.68 14.45
N GLN A 214 -19.45 26.28 13.28
CA GLN A 214 -18.79 27.54 12.91
C GLN A 214 -17.30 27.58 13.25
N ARG A 215 -16.47 27.53 12.20
CA ARG A 215 -15.31 28.41 11.95
C ARG A 215 -14.30 27.69 11.05
N LEU A 216 -14.09 28.16 9.82
CA LEU A 216 -12.88 28.92 9.45
C LEU A 216 -12.86 29.24 7.94
N ARG A 217 -12.82 30.54 7.67
CA ARG A 217 -12.03 31.21 6.62
C ARG A 217 -12.32 30.93 5.15
N GLN A 218 -13.15 31.81 4.60
CA GLN A 218 -12.87 32.47 3.32
C GLN A 218 -11.58 33.29 3.44
N ARG A 219 -10.64 33.17 2.50
CA ARG A 219 -9.68 34.22 2.12
C ARG A 219 -9.24 34.06 0.67
N HIS A 220 -9.57 35.10 -0.09
CA HIS A 220 -8.89 35.68 -1.26
C HIS A 220 -8.78 34.90 -2.56
N THR A 221 -9.66 35.29 -3.49
CA THR A 221 -9.52 35.22 -4.95
C THR A 221 -9.50 36.65 -5.47
N GLU A 222 -8.35 37.29 -5.64
CA GLU A 222 -8.18 38.47 -6.50
C GLU A 222 -6.76 38.47 -7.07
N ASP A 223 -6.62 39.03 -8.27
CA ASP A 223 -5.38 39.36 -8.99
C ASP A 223 -4.83 38.33 -9.98
N ASN A 224 -5.46 38.23 -11.17
CA ASN A 224 -4.69 38.26 -12.42
C ASN A 224 -5.56 38.61 -13.65
N GLN A 225 -5.84 39.90 -13.84
CA GLN A 225 -6.26 40.47 -15.12
C GLN A 225 -5.44 41.74 -15.35
N LEU A 226 -4.38 41.66 -16.16
CA LEU A 226 -3.70 42.80 -16.78
C LEU A 226 -2.65 42.26 -17.75
N ALA A 227 -3.03 42.07 -19.03
CA ALA A 227 -2.12 42.08 -20.18
C ALA A 227 -2.96 41.95 -21.46
N SER A 228 -3.62 43.03 -21.82
CA SER A 228 -4.15 43.24 -23.17
C SER A 228 -3.97 44.71 -23.46
N ASP A 229 -2.78 45.06 -23.98
CA ASP A 229 -2.51 46.26 -24.77
C ASP A 229 -1.12 46.08 -25.40
N GLU A 230 -1.07 46.30 -26.72
CA GLU A 230 0.07 46.41 -27.64
C GLU A 230 -0.01 45.40 -28.80
N GLU A 231 -0.80 45.77 -29.82
CA GLU A 231 -0.39 45.69 -31.22
C GLU A 231 -1.38 46.47 -32.10
N GLU A 232 -1.03 47.73 -32.40
CA GLU A 232 -1.44 48.44 -33.62
C GLU A 232 -0.29 49.34 -34.08
#